data_AF-A0A6A7RTB8-F1
#
_entry.id   AF-A0A6A7RTB8-F1
#
_cell.length_a   1.000
_cell.length_b   1.000
_cell.length_c   1.000
_cell.angle_alpha   90.00
_cell.angle_beta   90.00
_cell.angle_gamma   90.00
#
_symmetry.space_group_name_H-M   'P 1'
#
loop_
_entity.id
_entity.type
_entity.pdbx_description
1 polymer ?
#
loop_
_entity_poly.entity_id
_entity_poly.type
_entity_poly.pdbx_seq_one_letter_code
_entity_poly.pdbx_strand_id
1 'polypeptide(L)' 'MNAKTPETRSRAIELLLSPVNNKHLANLCGALDENLHQIETALDVSIARRGERFTLRGDSAQTARCSE' A
#
# COMPACT_ATOMS: atom_id res chain seq x y z
N MET A 1 -31.13 -5.80 -15.24
CA MET A 1 -30.43 -5.89 -13.95
C MET A 1 -29.07 -5.23 -14.11
N ASN A 2 -28.84 -4.04 -13.54
CA ASN A 2 -27.52 -3.40 -13.53
C ASN A 2 -27.19 -3.00 -12.10
N ALA A 3 -26.51 -3.88 -11.37
CA ALA A 3 -25.80 -3.49 -10.16
C ALA A 3 -24.60 -2.64 -10.61
N LYS A 4 -24.75 -1.32 -10.55
CA LYS A 4 -23.59 -0.43 -10.59
C LYS A 4 -22.90 -0.56 -9.23
N THR A 5 -21.84 -1.34 -9.20
CA THR A 5 -20.87 -1.37 -8.10
C THR A 5 -20.43 0.09 -7.84
N PRO A 6 -20.38 0.56 -6.59
CA PRO A 6 -19.98 1.93 -6.32
C PRO A 6 -18.56 2.13 -6.84
N GLU A 7 -18.40 3.11 -7.74
CA GLU A 7 -17.11 3.50 -8.30
C GLU A 7 -16.36 4.27 -7.20
N THR A 8 -15.82 3.52 -6.24
CA THR A 8 -14.96 4.00 -5.18
C THR A 8 -13.77 4.67 -5.85
N ARG A 9 -13.74 6.01 -5.89
CA ARG A 9 -12.61 6.78 -6.44
C ARG A 9 -11.35 6.28 -5.76
N SER A 10 -10.53 5.56 -6.52
CA SER A 10 -9.24 5.00 -6.11
C SER A 10 -8.31 6.16 -5.79
N ARG A 11 -8.32 6.60 -4.53
CA ARG A 11 -7.49 7.73 -4.08
C ARG A 11 -6.20 7.15 -3.54
N ALA A 12 -5.09 7.58 -4.12
CA ALA A 12 -3.79 7.18 -3.61
C ALA A 12 -3.60 7.69 -2.19
N ILE A 13 -3.19 6.81 -1.28
CA ILE A 13 -2.82 7.15 0.10
C ILE A 13 -1.30 7.23 0.16
N GLU A 14 -0.79 8.32 0.73
CA GLU A 14 0.64 8.48 0.97
C GLU A 14 0.95 8.26 2.45
N LEU A 15 1.87 7.35 2.71
CA LEU A 15 2.39 7.03 4.03
C LEU A 15 3.85 7.46 4.11
N LEU A 16 4.25 7.98 5.26
CA LEU A 16 5.61 8.43 5.49
C LEU A 16 6.11 7.86 6.82
N LEU A 17 7.12 7.02 6.75
CA LEU A 17 7.76 6.44 7.93
C LEU A 17 8.73 7.45 8.53
N SER A 18 8.33 8.06 9.65
CA SER A 18 9.17 9.00 10.40
C SER A 18 9.28 8.59 11.87
N PRO A 19 10.49 8.52 12.44
CA PRO A 19 11.79 8.84 11.82
C PRO A 19 12.24 7.76 10.84
N VAL A 20 13.00 8.15 9.81
CA VAL A 20 13.53 7.19 8.85
C VAL A 20 14.56 6.27 9.53
N ASN A 21 14.30 4.97 9.49
CA ASN A 21 15.21 3.96 9.98
C ASN A 21 15.38 2.88 8.92
N ASN A 22 16.56 2.82 8.31
CA ASN A 22 16.87 1.88 7.24
C ASN A 22 16.72 0.41 7.65
N LYS A 23 16.94 0.07 8.93
CA LYS A 23 16.69 -1.30 9.41
C LYS A 23 15.20 -1.63 9.41
N HIS A 24 14.35 -0.69 9.84
CA HIS A 24 12.91 -0.88 9.82
C HIS A 24 12.38 -0.92 8.39
N LEU A 25 12.90 -0.07 7.50
CA LEU A 25 12.56 -0.11 6.08
C LEU A 25 12.96 -1.45 5.45
N ALA A 26 14.17 -1.95 5.70
CA ALA A 26 14.61 -3.24 5.19
C ALA A 26 13.73 -4.40 5.71
N ASN A 27 13.40 -4.40 7.00
CA ASN A 27 12.50 -5.40 7.58
C ASN A 27 11.07 -5.32 7.00
N LEU A 28 10.55 -4.10 6.79
CA LEU A 28 9.22 -3.91 6.21
C LEU A 28 9.15 -4.37 4.76
N CYS A 29 10.17 -4.03 3.95
CA CYS A 29 10.15 -4.35 2.52
C CYS A 29 10.54 -5.81 2.26
N GLY A 30 11.36 -6.41 3.12
CA GLY A 30 11.92 -7.73 2.88
C GLY A 30 12.99 -7.72 1.78
N ALA A 31 13.43 -8.89 1.34
CA ALA A 31 14.36 -8.98 0.22
C ALA A 31 13.63 -8.65 -1.08
N LEU A 32 14.17 -7.71 -1.87
CA LEU A 32 13.60 -7.31 -3.17
C LEU A 32 12.12 -6.87 -3.09
N ASP A 33 11.73 -6.23 -1.98
CA ASP A 33 10.34 -5.77 -1.76
C ASP A 33 9.31 -6.93 -1.73
N GLU A 34 9.73 -8.16 -1.36
CA GLU A 34 8.84 -9.33 -1.29
C GLU A 34 7.64 -9.12 -0.35
N ASN A 35 7.84 -8.44 0.78
CA ASN A 35 6.78 -8.21 1.74
C ASN A 35 5.74 -7.25 1.16
N LEU A 36 6.18 -6.25 0.40
CA LEU A 36 5.28 -5.33 -0.29
C LEU A 36 4.45 -6.08 -1.32
N HIS A 37 5.06 -6.95 -2.13
CA HIS A 37 4.35 -7.80 -3.10
C HIS A 37 3.31 -8.73 -2.44
N GLN A 38 3.63 -9.28 -1.26
CA GLN A 38 2.69 -10.11 -0.50
C GLN A 38 1.48 -9.30 -0.03
N ILE A 39 1.70 -8.08 0.47
CA ILE A 39 0.63 -7.16 0.89
C ILE A 39 -0.22 -6.73 -0.32
N GLU A 40 0.43 -6.37 -1.43
CA GLU A 40 -0.22 -6.04 -2.71
C GLU A 40 -1.16 -7.18 -3.16
N THR A 41 -0.67 -8.41 -3.14
CA THR A 41 -1.43 -9.60 -3.55
C THR A 41 -2.57 -9.91 -2.57
N ALA A 42 -2.32 -9.78 -1.26
CA ALA A 42 -3.30 -10.11 -0.23
C ALA A 42 -4.47 -9.12 -0.16
N LEU A 43 -4.21 -7.84 -0.45
CA LEU A 43 -5.20 -6.76 -0.36
C LEU A 43 -5.68 -6.27 -1.73
N ASP A 44 -5.15 -6.82 -2.83
CA ASP A 44 -5.41 -6.35 -4.20
C ASP A 44 -5.12 -4.84 -4.35
N VAL A 45 -3.97 -4.41 -3.84
CA VAL A 45 -3.48 -3.02 -3.89
C VAL A 45 -2.12 -2.96 -4.59
N SER A 46 -1.69 -1.77 -4.99
CA SER A 46 -0.34 -1.49 -5.47
C SER A 46 0.40 -0.57 -4.50
N ILE A 47 1.63 -0.90 -4.16
CA ILE A 47 2.49 -0.19 -3.22
C ILE A 47 3.75 0.29 -3.95
N ALA A 48 3.88 1.60 -4.10
CA ALA A 48 5.10 2.21 -4.61
C ALA A 48 5.93 2.78 -3.45
N ARG A 49 7.21 2.41 -3.37
CA ARG A 49 8.13 2.86 -2.33
C ARG A 49 9.21 3.80 -2.89
N ARG A 50 9.48 4.89 -2.17
CA ARG A 50 10.63 5.80 -2.39
C ARG A 50 11.22 6.21 -1.04
N GLY A 51 12.25 5.50 -0.58
CA GLY A 51 12.89 5.78 0.70
C GLY A 51 11.94 5.52 1.88
N GLU A 52 11.60 6.54 2.66
CA GLU A 52 10.59 6.48 3.72
C GLU A 52 9.14 6.69 3.26
N ARG A 53 8.93 7.06 1.99
CA ARG A 53 7.62 7.38 1.46
C ARG A 53 7.03 6.18 0.73
N PHE A 54 5.80 5.84 1.07
CA PHE A 54 5.04 4.75 0.48
C PHE A 54 3.75 5.32 -0.10
N THR A 55 3.39 4.87 -1.30
CA THR A 55 2.16 5.27 -1.97
C THR A 55 1.33 4.03 -2.24
N LEU A 56 0.17 3.96 -1.61
CA LEU A 56 -0.80 2.90 -1.79
C LEU A 56 -1.82 3.32 -2.84
N ARG A 57 -2.15 2.43 -3.77
CA ARG A 57 -3.17 2.63 -4.80
C ARG A 57 -4.05 1.38 -4.88
N GLY A 58 -5.34 1.55 -5.09
CA GLY A 58 -6.28 0.45 -5.14
C GLY A 58 -7.67 0.92 -4.73
N ASP A 59 -8.53 -0.04 -4.40
CA ASP A 59 -9.84 0.27 -3.82
C ASP A 59 -9.66 0.96 -2.46
N SER A 60 -10.45 2.01 -2.20
CA SER A 60 -10.28 2.82 -0.98
C SER A 60 -10.44 2.02 0.30
N ALA A 61 -11.25 0.95 0.31
CA ALA A 61 -11.39 0.09 1.48
C ALA A 61 -10.12 -0.73 1.74
N GLN A 62 -9.46 -1.19 0.68
CA GLN A 62 -8.24 -1.99 0.80
C GLN A 62 -7.02 -1.12 1.07
N THR A 63 -6.92 0.04 0.44
CA THR A 63 -5.85 1.00 0.75
C THR A 63 -5.96 1.49 2.19
N ALA A 64 -7.18 1.66 2.71
CA ALA A 64 -7.39 2.01 4.11
C ALA A 64 -6.86 0.90 5.03
N ARG A 65 -7.25 -0.36 4.81
CA ARG A 65 -6.75 -1.52 5.58
C ARG A 65 -5.23 -1.69 5.50
N CYS A 66 -4.63 -1.39 4.35
CA CYS A 66 -3.18 -1.46 4.18
C CYS A 66 -2.44 -0.33 4.93
N SER A 67 -3.13 0.77 5.23
CA SER A 67 -2.56 1.94 5.90
C SER A 67 -2.75 1.98 7.41
N GLU A 68 -3.54 1.06 7.98
CA GLU A 68 -3.73 0.90 9.42
C GLU A 68 -2.55 0.16 10.06
#